data_AF-A0A7W8ZK88-F1
#
_entry.id   AF-A0A7W8ZK88-F1
#
_cell.length_a   1.000
_cell.length_b   1.000
_cell.length_c   1.000
_cell.angle_alpha   90.00
_cell.angle_beta   90.00
_cell.angle_gamma   90.00
#
_symmetry.space_group_name_H-M   'P 1'
#
loop_
_entity.id
_entity.type
_entity.pdbx_description
1 polymer ?
#
loop_
_entity_poly.entity_id
_entity_poly.type
_entity_poly.pdbx_seq_one_letter_code
_entity_poly.pdbx_strand_id
1 'polypeptide(L)'
;MDALTRFFWFCSGIHQPTLEKHPTEHNKYVGIGATIFFTGLFAALSGGYAMYFVFKGDTAAVLFAIFFGILWGLAIFNMDRYIVSSINKNSSSTKQILQATPRILLAIMIGMVISRPLELKIFDKEIKERLKVSYLNNQRAKIDTLNKAFTNKYTIELNKLKESKAQRDSLESGIKSDRQKLNFEVFGTKTTETSGVMGYGPYAKRKEEELKQRQQNLDSLNSDVRRMENFVDGRKQFDGLLSERLYTGKQLDSLTNIAGFADRNWALGQLSFNTNGTRDSTTALAVSFIGLLFIFFECLPVFVKMMSSRGPYDRSVENLETSQMHSSEKDRDFEIEVTDGVYGTRVATAIEKQKETLTKL
;
A
#
# COMPACT_ATOMS: atom_id res chain seq x y z
N MET A 1 -44.73 7.98 3.55
CA MET A 1 -43.43 7.98 2.85
C MET A 1 -42.37 7.37 3.74
N ASP A 2 -41.63 6.42 3.20
CA ASP A 2 -40.62 5.66 3.93
C ASP A 2 -39.47 6.57 4.40
N ALA A 3 -38.92 6.31 5.59
CA ALA A 3 -37.86 7.15 6.17
C ALA A 3 -36.58 7.12 5.33
N LEU A 4 -36.31 5.96 4.71
CA LEU A 4 -35.21 5.74 3.76
C LEU A 4 -35.31 6.63 2.52
N THR A 5 -36.50 6.74 1.93
CA THR A 5 -36.73 7.59 0.75
C THR A 5 -36.41 9.06 1.06
N ARG A 6 -36.87 9.56 2.22
CA ARG A 6 -36.60 10.94 2.66
C ARG A 6 -35.11 11.18 2.94
N PHE A 7 -34.41 10.20 3.49
CA PHE A 7 -32.95 10.27 3.68
C PHE A 7 -32.21 10.39 2.34
N PHE A 8 -32.52 9.54 1.35
CA PHE A 8 -31.87 9.63 0.04
C PHE A 8 -32.24 10.90 -0.74
N TRP A 9 -33.46 11.43 -0.55
CA TRP A 9 -33.81 12.76 -1.06
C TRP A 9 -32.97 13.86 -0.44
N PHE A 10 -32.71 13.80 0.87
CA PHE A 10 -31.77 14.71 1.51
C PHE A 10 -30.36 14.58 0.90
N CYS A 11 -29.87 13.35 0.71
CA CYS A 11 -28.56 13.08 0.11
C CYS A 11 -28.42 13.64 -1.31
N SER A 12 -29.47 13.60 -2.13
CA SER A 12 -29.44 14.11 -3.50
C SER A 12 -29.47 15.64 -3.63
N GLY A 13 -29.60 16.38 -2.51
CA GLY A 13 -29.50 17.84 -2.52
C GLY A 13 -30.64 18.56 -3.24
N ILE A 14 -31.83 17.95 -3.29
CA ILE A 14 -33.02 18.48 -3.97
C ILE A 14 -33.94 19.29 -3.05
N HIS A 15 -34.81 20.09 -3.67
CA HIS A 15 -35.88 20.78 -2.97
C HIS A 15 -37.07 19.84 -2.71
N GLN A 16 -37.10 19.26 -1.51
CA GLN A 16 -38.06 18.22 -1.11
C GLN A 16 -39.55 18.60 -1.34
N PRO A 17 -40.02 19.82 -0.99
CA PRO A 17 -41.43 20.19 -1.17
C PRO A 17 -41.91 20.14 -2.63
N THR A 18 -41.01 20.38 -3.58
CA THR A 18 -41.33 20.31 -5.01
C THR A 18 -41.25 18.88 -5.52
N LEU A 19 -40.32 18.05 -5.01
CA LEU A 19 -40.28 16.63 -5.40
C LEU A 19 -41.51 15.85 -4.89
N GLU A 20 -42.03 16.18 -3.70
CA GLU A 20 -43.23 15.52 -3.16
C GLU A 20 -44.43 15.61 -4.11
N LYS A 21 -44.53 16.68 -4.91
CA LYS A 21 -45.58 16.90 -5.91
C LYS A 21 -45.42 16.06 -7.19
N HIS A 22 -44.27 15.41 -7.39
CA HIS A 22 -43.90 14.71 -8.61
C HIS A 22 -43.45 13.25 -8.35
N PRO A 23 -44.39 12.31 -8.13
CA PRO A 23 -44.07 10.92 -7.75
C PRO A 23 -43.28 10.15 -8.82
N THR A 24 -43.38 10.52 -10.10
CA THR A 24 -42.64 9.88 -11.20
C THR A 24 -41.12 10.07 -11.11
N GLU A 25 -40.66 11.09 -10.37
CA GLU A 25 -39.24 11.42 -10.23
C GLU A 25 -38.63 10.89 -8.92
N HIS A 26 -39.43 10.31 -8.02
CA HIS A 26 -38.98 9.85 -6.70
C HIS A 26 -37.83 8.85 -6.80
N ASN A 27 -37.99 7.82 -7.63
CA ASN A 27 -36.98 6.76 -7.80
C ASN A 27 -35.67 7.29 -8.42
N LYS A 28 -35.76 8.25 -9.35
CA LYS A 28 -34.59 8.89 -9.96
C LYS A 28 -33.74 9.61 -8.91
N TYR A 29 -34.37 10.36 -8.02
CA TYR A 29 -33.67 11.12 -6.98
C TYR A 29 -33.23 10.26 -5.79
N VAL A 30 -33.95 9.17 -5.48
CA VAL A 30 -33.44 8.13 -4.57
C VAL A 30 -32.16 7.51 -5.12
N GLY A 31 -32.12 7.15 -6.41
CA GLY A 31 -30.94 6.58 -7.05
C GLY A 31 -29.73 7.53 -7.01
N ILE A 32 -29.92 8.80 -7.34
CA ILE A 32 -28.88 9.83 -7.25
C ILE A 32 -28.41 10.03 -5.80
N GLY A 33 -29.33 10.03 -4.83
CA GLY A 33 -28.99 10.15 -3.42
C GLY A 33 -28.22 8.95 -2.88
N ALA A 34 -28.56 7.75 -3.35
CA ALA A 34 -27.88 6.51 -2.98
C ALA A 34 -26.44 6.49 -3.49
N THR A 35 -26.17 6.92 -4.73
CA THR A 35 -24.79 6.97 -5.24
C THR A 35 -23.92 7.92 -4.43
N ILE A 36 -24.41 9.12 -4.09
CA ILE A 36 -23.68 10.10 -3.23
C ILE A 36 -23.44 9.55 -1.82
N PHE A 37 -24.40 8.80 -1.26
CA PHE A 37 -24.22 8.19 0.04
C PHE A 37 -23.12 7.12 0.01
N PHE A 38 -23.10 6.26 -1.02
CA PHE A 38 -22.10 5.21 -1.15
C PHE A 38 -20.70 5.75 -1.43
N THR A 39 -20.53 6.84 -2.19
CA THR A 39 -19.22 7.51 -2.35
C THR A 39 -18.70 8.03 -1.02
N GLY A 40 -19.53 8.75 -0.26
CA GLY A 40 -19.20 9.19 1.10
C GLY A 40 -18.88 8.04 2.06
N LEU A 41 -19.60 6.91 1.97
CA LEU A 41 -19.35 5.72 2.78
C LEU A 41 -18.02 5.05 2.43
N PHE A 42 -17.71 4.86 1.14
CA PHE A 42 -16.43 4.30 0.70
C PHE A 42 -15.26 5.22 1.04
N ALA A 43 -15.45 6.54 0.93
CA ALA A 43 -14.50 7.53 1.41
C ALA A 43 -14.25 7.40 2.91
N ALA A 44 -15.31 7.21 3.73
CA ALA A 44 -15.18 7.03 5.17
C ALA A 44 -14.35 5.79 5.53
N LEU A 45 -14.66 4.65 4.88
CA LEU A 45 -13.95 3.39 5.06
C LEU A 45 -12.49 3.50 4.60
N SER A 46 -12.25 4.16 3.48
CA SER A 46 -10.93 4.41 2.91
C SER A 46 -10.07 5.29 3.82
N GLY A 47 -10.59 6.47 4.20
CA GLY A 47 -9.90 7.41 5.08
C GLY A 47 -9.64 6.83 6.47
N GLY A 48 -10.61 6.09 7.02
CA GLY A 48 -10.43 5.37 8.27
C GLY A 48 -9.37 4.28 8.18
N TYR A 49 -9.37 3.49 7.10
CA TYR A 49 -8.33 2.48 6.86
C TYR A 49 -6.95 3.12 6.74
N ALA A 50 -6.81 4.19 5.94
CA ALA A 50 -5.54 4.92 5.80
C ALA A 50 -5.00 5.39 7.15
N MET A 51 -5.83 6.08 7.94
CA MET A 51 -5.44 6.59 9.25
C MET A 51 -5.07 5.48 10.24
N TYR A 52 -5.75 4.33 10.17
CA TYR A 52 -5.39 3.19 10.99
C TYR A 52 -3.94 2.71 10.73
N PHE A 53 -3.44 2.75 9.49
CA PHE A 53 -2.04 2.38 9.21
C PHE A 53 -1.04 3.48 9.51
N VAL A 54 -1.46 4.75 9.44
CA VAL A 54 -0.60 5.89 9.82
C VAL A 54 -0.28 5.84 11.31
N PHE A 55 -1.29 5.59 12.16
CA PHE A 55 -1.15 5.54 13.61
C PHE A 55 -0.95 4.13 14.17
N LYS A 56 -0.57 3.18 13.32
CA LYS A 56 -0.50 1.78 13.71
C LYS A 56 0.57 1.56 14.79
N GLY A 57 0.16 0.99 15.91
CA GLY A 57 1.02 0.81 17.10
C GLY A 57 0.68 1.78 18.24
N ASP A 58 -0.14 2.80 17.98
CA ASP A 58 -0.74 3.63 19.03
C ASP A 58 -2.02 2.97 19.57
N THR A 59 -2.26 3.10 20.88
CA THR A 59 -3.47 2.60 21.56
C THR A 59 -4.72 3.35 21.07
N ALA A 60 -4.56 4.61 20.65
CA ALA A 60 -5.65 5.45 20.15
C ALA A 60 -5.91 5.31 18.63
N ALA A 61 -5.16 4.47 17.90
CA ALA A 61 -5.22 4.37 16.44
C ALA A 61 -6.63 4.08 15.91
N VAL A 62 -7.38 3.19 16.58
CA VAL A 62 -8.75 2.82 16.20
C VAL A 62 -9.70 4.00 16.37
N LEU A 63 -9.56 4.75 17.47
CA LEU A 63 -10.40 5.91 17.74
C LEU A 63 -10.17 7.02 16.70
N PHE A 64 -8.90 7.32 16.40
CA PHE A 64 -8.54 8.28 15.36
C PHE A 64 -9.01 7.84 13.98
N ALA A 65 -8.90 6.55 13.66
CA ALA A 65 -9.41 5.99 12.40
C ALA A 65 -10.92 6.15 12.24
N ILE A 66 -11.71 5.88 13.30
CA ILE A 66 -13.17 6.05 13.27
C ILE A 66 -13.54 7.52 13.13
N PHE A 67 -12.96 8.38 13.97
CA PHE A 67 -13.26 9.81 13.97
C PHE A 67 -12.90 10.46 12.62
N PHE A 68 -11.68 10.21 12.14
CA PHE A 68 -11.24 10.73 10.86
C PHE A 68 -12.02 10.13 9.70
N GLY A 69 -12.33 8.84 9.73
CA GLY A 69 -13.16 8.19 8.71
C GLY A 69 -14.54 8.86 8.59
N ILE A 70 -15.21 9.12 9.71
CA ILE A 70 -16.49 9.82 9.72
C ILE A 70 -16.34 11.24 9.17
N LEU A 71 -15.37 12.00 9.66
CA LEU A 71 -15.13 13.38 9.23
C LEU A 71 -14.83 13.44 7.72
N TRP A 72 -13.95 12.58 7.23
CA TRP A 72 -13.55 12.51 5.84
C TRP A 72 -14.71 12.07 4.94
N GLY A 73 -15.45 11.04 5.35
CA GLY A 73 -16.65 10.58 4.64
C GLY A 73 -17.73 11.65 4.54
N LEU A 74 -17.96 12.40 5.63
CA LEU A 74 -18.89 13.53 5.62
C LEU A 74 -18.41 14.67 4.72
N ALA A 75 -17.10 14.93 4.67
CA ALA A 75 -16.53 15.94 3.78
C ALA A 75 -16.74 15.57 2.30
N ILE A 76 -16.45 14.32 1.92
CA ILE A 76 -16.69 13.84 0.54
C ILE A 76 -18.19 13.81 0.22
N PHE A 77 -19.02 13.29 1.13
CA PHE A 77 -20.48 13.32 0.98
C PHE A 77 -21.02 14.73 0.76
N ASN A 78 -20.55 15.71 1.53
CA ASN A 78 -20.97 17.10 1.38
C ASN A 78 -20.52 17.69 0.03
N MET A 79 -19.28 17.42 -0.37
CA MET A 79 -18.71 17.88 -1.63
C MET A 79 -19.46 17.28 -2.83
N ASP A 80 -19.68 15.97 -2.86
CA ASP A 80 -20.42 15.27 -3.92
C ASP A 80 -21.87 15.74 -4.01
N ARG A 81 -22.52 15.92 -2.85
CA ARG A 81 -23.87 16.49 -2.79
C ARG A 81 -23.91 17.89 -3.40
N TYR A 82 -22.97 18.75 -3.04
CA TYR A 82 -22.86 20.10 -3.60
C TYR A 82 -22.58 20.07 -5.11
N ILE A 83 -21.73 19.15 -5.57
CA ILE A 83 -21.42 18.95 -6.99
C ILE A 83 -22.67 18.58 -7.78
N VAL A 84 -23.48 17.64 -7.28
CA VAL A 84 -24.70 17.19 -7.98
C VAL A 84 -25.81 18.23 -7.93
N SER A 85 -25.97 18.94 -6.82
CA SER A 85 -27.01 19.99 -6.69
C SER A 85 -26.73 21.20 -7.58
N SER A 86 -25.46 21.50 -7.83
CA SER A 86 -25.05 22.65 -8.64
C SER A 86 -25.03 22.38 -10.16
N ILE A 87 -25.43 21.20 -10.62
CA ILE A 87 -25.58 20.90 -12.06
C ILE A 87 -26.92 21.48 -12.54
N ASN A 88 -26.84 22.55 -13.33
CA ASN A 88 -28.02 23.17 -13.91
C ASN A 88 -28.45 22.45 -15.20
N LYS A 89 -29.58 21.73 -15.10
CA LYS A 89 -30.27 21.02 -16.20
C LYS A 89 -30.87 21.95 -17.26
N ASN A 90 -30.85 23.27 -17.04
CA ASN A 90 -31.48 24.27 -17.88
C ASN A 90 -30.55 24.84 -18.95
N SER A 91 -29.26 24.47 -18.93
CA SER A 91 -28.30 24.86 -19.96
C SER A 91 -28.27 23.86 -21.13
N SER A 92 -27.82 24.30 -22.32
CA SER A 92 -27.61 23.41 -23.48
C SER A 92 -26.68 22.23 -23.12
N SER A 93 -26.89 21.04 -23.69
CA SER A 93 -26.11 19.82 -23.40
C SER A 93 -24.59 20.06 -23.48
N THR A 94 -24.11 20.90 -24.41
CA THR A 94 -22.69 21.26 -24.52
C THR A 94 -22.20 22.10 -23.34
N LYS A 95 -23.04 23.02 -22.84
CA LYS A 95 -22.74 23.83 -21.64
C LYS A 95 -22.78 22.98 -20.38
N GLN A 96 -23.65 21.98 -20.31
CA GLN A 96 -23.68 21.02 -19.21
C GLN A 96 -22.39 20.20 -19.15
N ILE A 97 -21.91 19.69 -20.29
CA ILE A 97 -20.64 18.97 -20.37
C ILE A 97 -19.49 19.89 -19.95
N LEU A 98 -19.43 21.12 -20.47
CA LEU A 98 -18.36 22.06 -20.14
C LEU A 98 -18.34 22.45 -18.66
N GLN A 99 -19.50 22.58 -18.01
CA GLN A 99 -19.61 22.83 -16.57
C GLN A 99 -19.26 21.60 -15.73
N ALA A 100 -19.51 20.39 -16.24
CA ALA A 100 -19.20 19.14 -15.56
C ALA A 100 -17.72 18.74 -15.69
N THR A 101 -17.00 19.12 -16.76
CA THR A 101 -15.61 18.70 -17.01
C THR A 101 -14.65 19.01 -15.85
N PRO A 102 -14.57 20.24 -15.31
CA PRO A 102 -13.68 20.52 -14.17
C PRO A 102 -14.03 19.66 -12.94
N ARG A 103 -15.31 19.31 -12.79
CA ARG A 103 -15.83 18.53 -11.67
C ARG A 103 -15.51 17.04 -11.81
N ILE A 104 -15.63 16.49 -13.03
CA ILE A 104 -15.24 15.11 -13.33
C ILE A 104 -13.73 14.94 -13.09
N LEU A 105 -12.91 15.91 -13.50
CA LEU A 105 -11.47 15.88 -13.24
C LEU A 105 -11.16 15.83 -11.74
N LEU A 106 -11.83 16.69 -10.95
CA LEU A 106 -11.68 16.69 -9.48
C LEU A 106 -12.13 15.36 -8.87
N ALA A 107 -13.27 14.81 -9.31
CA ALA A 107 -13.77 13.51 -8.84
C ALA A 107 -12.81 12.37 -9.18
N ILE A 108 -12.17 12.39 -10.36
CA ILE A 108 -11.14 11.41 -10.74
C ILE A 108 -9.91 11.54 -9.82
N MET A 109 -9.46 12.77 -9.52
CA MET A 109 -8.34 12.98 -8.61
C MET A 109 -8.64 12.45 -7.20
N ILE A 110 -9.82 12.77 -6.68
CA ILE A 110 -10.28 12.32 -5.36
C ILE A 110 -10.46 10.79 -5.35
N GLY A 111 -11.06 10.23 -6.40
CA GLY A 111 -11.23 8.79 -6.55
C GLY A 111 -9.90 8.04 -6.61
N MET A 112 -8.87 8.59 -7.23
CA MET A 112 -7.52 8.00 -7.21
C MET A 112 -6.92 7.99 -5.80
N VAL A 113 -7.19 9.03 -4.99
CA VAL A 113 -6.73 9.09 -3.60
C VAL A 113 -7.50 8.11 -2.71
N ILE A 114 -8.82 8.04 -2.89
CA ILE A 114 -9.71 7.15 -2.12
C ILE A 114 -9.50 5.68 -2.51
N SER A 115 -9.14 5.37 -3.76
CA SER A 115 -8.96 3.99 -4.20
C SER A 115 -7.77 3.32 -3.51
N ARG A 116 -6.70 4.05 -3.19
CA ARG A 116 -5.45 3.47 -2.66
C ARG A 116 -5.62 2.75 -1.33
N PRO A 117 -6.22 3.34 -0.28
CA PRO A 117 -6.45 2.62 0.97
C PRO A 117 -7.36 1.40 0.79
N LEU A 118 -8.37 1.49 -0.10
CA LEU A 118 -9.27 0.37 -0.38
C LEU A 118 -8.58 -0.77 -1.13
N GLU A 119 -7.74 -0.46 -2.12
CA GLU A 119 -6.87 -1.43 -2.80
C GLU A 119 -5.97 -2.16 -1.79
N LEU A 120 -5.33 -1.40 -0.89
CA LEU A 120 -4.48 -1.96 0.17
C LEU A 120 -5.27 -2.85 1.15
N LYS A 121 -6.56 -2.62 1.34
CA LYS A 121 -7.42 -3.49 2.16
C LYS A 121 -7.78 -4.76 1.41
N ILE A 122 -8.15 -4.65 0.14
CA ILE A 122 -8.55 -5.78 -0.70
C ILE A 122 -7.41 -6.77 -0.87
N PHE A 123 -6.20 -6.28 -1.11
CA PHE A 123 -5.00 -7.10 -1.33
C PHE A 123 -4.16 -7.35 -0.05
N ASP A 124 -4.73 -7.19 1.15
CA ASP A 124 -3.96 -7.28 2.41
C ASP A 124 -3.23 -8.63 2.55
N LYS A 125 -3.83 -9.73 2.07
CA LYS A 125 -3.24 -11.07 2.15
C LYS A 125 -2.01 -11.18 1.23
N GLU A 126 -2.17 -10.78 -0.02
CA GLU A 126 -1.15 -10.82 -1.06
C GLU A 126 0.01 -9.87 -0.71
N ILE A 127 -0.32 -8.67 -0.19
CA ILE A 127 0.65 -7.70 0.33
C ILE A 127 1.48 -8.32 1.46
N LYS A 128 0.84 -8.96 2.45
CA LYS A 128 1.55 -9.62 3.56
C LYS A 128 2.50 -10.69 3.05
N GLU A 129 2.06 -11.53 2.11
CA GLU A 129 2.91 -12.57 1.54
C GLU A 129 4.12 -11.98 0.80
N ARG A 130 3.92 -10.92 0.00
CA ARG A 130 5.03 -10.22 -0.66
C ARG A 130 5.99 -9.56 0.32
N LEU A 131 5.48 -8.95 1.40
CA LEU A 131 6.31 -8.39 2.46
C LEU A 131 7.15 -9.46 3.17
N LYS A 132 6.59 -10.64 3.45
CA LYS A 132 7.33 -11.79 4.00
C LYS A 132 8.52 -12.17 3.13
N VAL A 133 8.29 -12.33 1.84
CA VAL A 133 9.35 -12.66 0.87
C VAL A 133 10.40 -11.55 0.81
N SER A 134 9.97 -10.28 0.78
CA SER A 134 10.89 -9.13 0.77
C SER A 134 11.77 -9.07 2.02
N TYR A 135 11.20 -9.23 3.22
CA TYR A 135 11.95 -9.23 4.47
C TYR A 135 12.96 -10.39 4.54
N LEU A 136 12.58 -11.57 4.05
CA LEU A 136 13.51 -12.71 3.96
C LEU A 136 14.64 -12.45 2.96
N ASN A 137 14.34 -11.86 1.80
CA ASN A 137 15.35 -11.54 0.80
C ASN A 137 16.33 -10.47 1.30
N ASN A 138 15.84 -9.44 1.98
CA ASN A 138 16.68 -8.41 2.59
C ASN A 138 17.61 -8.99 3.66
N GLN A 139 17.12 -9.92 4.49
CA GLN A 139 17.97 -10.63 5.44
C GLN A 139 19.01 -11.53 4.75
N ARG A 140 18.60 -12.29 3.73
CA ARG A 140 19.53 -13.13 2.96
C ARG A 140 20.62 -12.30 2.31
N ALA A 141 20.29 -11.16 1.73
CA ALA A 141 21.25 -10.23 1.16
C ALA A 141 22.23 -9.71 2.24
N LYS A 142 21.72 -9.35 3.43
CA LYS A 142 22.56 -8.93 4.56
C LYS A 142 23.49 -10.04 5.05
N ILE A 143 23.01 -11.28 5.11
CA ILE A 143 23.82 -12.46 5.50
C ILE A 143 24.87 -12.75 4.41
N ASP A 144 24.52 -12.64 3.13
CA ASP A 144 25.45 -12.85 2.01
C ASP A 144 26.56 -11.79 1.99
N THR A 145 26.22 -10.51 2.20
CA THR A 145 27.22 -9.44 2.29
C THR A 145 28.16 -9.63 3.48
N LEU A 146 27.63 -10.03 4.64
CA LEU A 146 28.43 -10.39 5.81
C LEU A 146 29.34 -11.59 5.54
N ASN A 147 28.82 -12.65 4.91
CA ASN A 147 29.62 -13.83 4.54
C ASN A 147 30.74 -13.48 3.56
N LYS A 148 30.47 -12.65 2.55
CA LYS A 148 31.49 -12.18 1.60
C LYS A 148 32.55 -11.33 2.29
N ALA A 149 32.14 -10.40 3.14
CA ALA A 149 33.06 -9.56 3.91
C ALA A 149 33.95 -10.41 4.84
N PHE A 150 33.36 -11.40 5.53
CA PHE A 150 34.08 -12.34 6.38
C PHE A 150 35.08 -13.18 5.58
N THR A 151 34.63 -13.76 4.47
CA THR A 151 35.48 -14.61 3.61
C THR A 151 36.67 -13.82 3.10
N ASN A 152 36.46 -12.58 2.63
CA ASN A 152 37.53 -11.73 2.16
C ASN A 152 38.53 -11.40 3.28
N LYS A 153 38.03 -11.04 4.47
CA LYS A 153 38.85 -10.67 5.64
C LYS A 153 39.73 -11.81 6.16
N TYR A 154 39.22 -13.05 6.17
CA TYR A 154 39.94 -14.23 6.68
C TYR A 154 40.31 -15.24 5.59
N THR A 155 40.55 -14.76 4.36
CA THR A 155 40.83 -15.63 3.20
C THR A 155 42.00 -16.57 3.47
N ILE A 156 43.06 -16.06 4.11
CA ILE A 156 44.28 -16.82 4.40
C ILE A 156 44.00 -17.92 5.41
N GLU A 157 43.33 -17.60 6.52
CA GLU A 157 43.00 -18.54 7.57
C GLU A 157 42.01 -19.61 7.10
N LEU A 158 41.04 -19.23 6.27
CA LEU A 158 40.09 -20.17 5.67
C LEU A 158 40.77 -21.11 4.67
N ASN A 159 41.68 -20.61 3.84
CA ASN A 159 42.47 -21.44 2.93
C ASN A 159 43.38 -22.40 3.69
N LYS A 160 44.09 -21.91 4.71
CA LYS A 160 44.93 -22.75 5.57
C LYS A 160 44.12 -23.85 6.26
N LEU A 161 42.95 -23.52 6.81
CA LEU A 161 42.05 -24.49 7.41
C LEU A 161 41.57 -25.54 6.38
N LYS A 162 41.24 -25.11 5.16
CA LYS A 162 40.83 -26.01 4.07
C LYS A 162 41.94 -26.96 3.66
N GLU A 163 43.17 -26.46 3.52
CA GLU A 163 44.36 -27.26 3.21
C GLU A 163 44.66 -28.27 4.30
N SER A 164 44.67 -27.84 5.58
CA SER A 164 44.91 -28.76 6.70
C SER A 164 43.82 -29.82 6.85
N LYS A 165 42.55 -29.51 6.53
CA LYS A 165 41.47 -30.51 6.46
C LYS A 165 41.70 -31.52 5.33
N ALA A 166 42.10 -31.06 4.15
CA ALA A 166 42.40 -31.95 3.03
C ALA A 166 43.60 -32.87 3.35
N GLN A 167 44.63 -32.36 4.04
CA GLN A 167 45.76 -33.15 4.52
C GLN A 167 45.33 -34.17 5.58
N ARG A 168 44.43 -33.80 6.49
CA ARG A 168 43.88 -34.72 7.48
C ARG A 168 43.13 -35.86 6.80
N ASP A 169 42.24 -35.54 5.86
CA ASP A 169 41.41 -36.53 5.17
C ASP A 169 42.25 -37.48 4.31
N SER A 170 43.31 -36.98 3.67
CA SER A 170 44.25 -37.81 2.91
C SER A 170 45.07 -38.72 3.82
N LEU A 171 45.55 -38.22 4.96
CA LEU A 171 46.29 -39.00 5.95
C LEU A 171 45.42 -40.07 6.59
N GLU A 172 44.17 -39.76 6.94
CA GLU A 172 43.19 -40.71 7.48
C GLU A 172 42.89 -41.84 6.47
N SER A 173 42.68 -41.49 5.20
CA SER A 173 42.51 -42.46 4.11
C SER A 173 43.75 -43.35 3.93
N GLY A 174 44.95 -42.76 4.01
CA GLY A 174 46.23 -43.48 3.97
C GLY A 174 46.37 -44.48 5.11
N ILE A 175 46.09 -44.07 6.35
CA ILE A 175 46.11 -44.96 7.53
C ILE A 175 45.13 -46.12 7.37
N LYS A 176 43.94 -45.88 6.81
CA LYS A 176 42.97 -46.95 6.56
C LYS A 176 43.51 -47.97 5.57
N SER A 177 44.17 -47.51 4.50
CA SER A 177 44.84 -48.39 3.52
C SER A 177 45.98 -49.18 4.18
N ASP A 178 46.82 -48.51 4.97
CA ASP A 178 47.96 -49.14 5.64
C ASP A 178 47.52 -50.18 6.68
N ARG A 179 46.43 -49.94 7.41
CA ARG A 179 45.81 -50.92 8.31
C ARG A 179 45.36 -52.17 7.54
N GLN A 180 44.78 -51.99 6.37
CA GLN A 180 44.40 -53.11 5.51
C GLN A 180 45.63 -53.90 5.02
N LYS A 181 46.73 -53.20 4.65
CA LYS A 181 48.00 -53.83 4.27
C LYS A 181 48.66 -54.59 5.43
N LEU A 182 48.59 -54.06 6.65
CA LEU A 182 49.07 -54.75 7.86
C LEU A 182 48.25 -56.03 8.10
N ASN A 183 46.92 -55.97 7.98
CA ASN A 183 46.08 -57.16 8.10
C ASN A 183 46.45 -58.22 7.06
N PHE A 184 46.64 -57.84 5.80
CA PHE A 184 47.09 -58.78 4.76
C PHE A 184 48.45 -59.40 5.06
N GLU A 185 49.39 -58.64 5.63
CA GLU A 185 50.69 -59.15 6.09
C GLU A 185 50.52 -60.19 7.20
N VAL A 186 49.75 -59.87 8.24
CA VAL A 186 49.55 -60.74 9.41
C VAL A 186 48.85 -62.06 9.03
N PHE A 187 47.84 -61.99 8.16
CA PHE A 187 47.07 -63.15 7.71
C PHE A 187 47.71 -63.89 6.52
N GLY A 188 48.88 -63.46 6.03
CA GLY A 188 49.61 -64.14 4.95
C GLY A 188 48.95 -64.05 3.57
N THR A 189 48.16 -63.00 3.31
CA THR A 189 47.56 -62.77 1.98
C THR A 189 48.60 -62.17 1.05
N LYS A 190 49.00 -62.87 -0.01
CA LYS A 190 50.04 -62.41 -0.94
C LYS A 190 49.53 -61.29 -1.86
N THR A 191 50.15 -60.12 -1.76
CA THR A 191 49.97 -58.95 -2.62
C THR A 191 51.32 -58.44 -3.13
N THR A 192 51.35 -57.39 -3.95
CA THR A 192 52.59 -56.75 -4.42
C THR A 192 53.44 -56.17 -3.29
N GLU A 193 52.84 -55.91 -2.12
CA GLU A 193 53.47 -55.22 -0.99
C GLU A 193 53.50 -56.05 0.30
N THR A 194 53.18 -57.35 0.24
CA THR A 194 53.15 -58.24 1.41
C THR A 194 53.96 -59.51 1.20
N SER A 195 54.48 -60.08 2.29
CA SER A 195 55.32 -61.29 2.21
C SER A 195 54.54 -62.57 1.86
N GLY A 196 53.22 -62.59 2.09
CA GLY A 196 52.37 -63.77 1.91
C GLY A 196 52.63 -64.88 2.94
N VAL A 197 53.37 -64.59 4.01
CA VAL A 197 53.65 -65.54 5.10
C VAL A 197 52.80 -65.16 6.30
N MET A 198 52.03 -66.12 6.81
CA MET A 198 51.18 -65.91 7.99
C MET A 198 52.04 -65.76 9.24
N GLY A 199 51.74 -64.75 10.06
CA GLY A 199 52.38 -64.52 11.34
C GLY A 199 52.93 -63.11 11.52
N TYR A 200 53.35 -62.82 12.75
CA TYR A 200 53.79 -61.49 13.15
C TYR A 200 55.31 -61.35 13.03
N GLY A 201 55.79 -61.21 11.80
CA GLY A 201 57.22 -61.12 11.46
C GLY A 201 57.81 -59.71 11.51
N PRO A 202 59.11 -59.54 11.16
CA PRO A 202 59.80 -58.25 11.12
C PRO A 202 59.15 -57.21 10.19
N TYR A 203 58.52 -57.66 9.09
CA TYR A 203 57.80 -56.78 8.16
C TYR A 203 56.47 -56.27 8.75
N ALA A 204 55.73 -57.12 9.48
CA ALA A 204 54.53 -56.72 10.20
C ALA A 204 54.86 -55.70 11.30
N LYS A 205 55.93 -55.93 12.08
CA LYS A 205 56.41 -54.98 13.10
C LYS A 205 56.73 -53.60 12.53
N ARG A 206 57.45 -53.52 11.40
CA ARG A 206 57.76 -52.24 10.74
C ARG A 206 56.52 -51.52 10.25
N LYS A 207 55.57 -52.23 9.63
CA LYS A 207 54.30 -51.65 9.19
C LYS A 207 53.46 -51.14 10.36
N GLU A 208 53.48 -51.82 11.50
CA GLU A 208 52.82 -51.34 12.73
C GLU A 208 53.49 -50.09 13.30
N GLU A 209 54.82 -50.04 13.32
CA GLU A 209 55.55 -48.86 13.77
C GLU A 209 55.30 -47.63 12.87
N GLU A 210 55.30 -47.83 11.55
CA GLU A 210 54.95 -46.79 10.56
C GLU A 210 53.49 -46.33 10.71
N LEU A 211 52.55 -47.26 10.93
CA LEU A 211 51.16 -46.94 11.25
C LEU A 211 51.03 -46.14 12.55
N LYS A 212 51.79 -46.48 13.58
CA LYS A 212 51.80 -45.77 14.86
C LYS A 212 52.32 -44.33 14.68
N GLN A 213 53.37 -44.14 13.89
CA GLN A 213 53.89 -42.80 13.56
C GLN A 213 52.86 -41.99 12.75
N ARG A 214 52.21 -42.57 11.75
CA ARG A 214 51.14 -41.91 10.98
C ARG A 214 49.95 -41.56 11.87
N GLN A 215 49.58 -42.42 12.81
CA GLN A 215 48.51 -42.16 13.77
C GLN A 215 48.85 -40.98 14.68
N GLN A 216 50.08 -40.90 15.20
CA GLN A 216 50.54 -39.75 15.98
C GLN A 216 50.50 -38.44 15.17
N ASN A 217 50.91 -38.48 13.90
CA ASN A 217 50.82 -37.32 13.00
C ASN A 217 49.37 -36.93 12.71
N LEU A 218 48.45 -37.89 12.61
CA LEU A 218 47.03 -37.62 12.46
C LEU A 218 46.45 -36.98 13.73
N ASP A 219 46.86 -37.45 14.91
CA ASP A 219 46.41 -36.91 16.18
C ASP A 219 46.89 -35.46 16.39
N SER A 220 48.15 -35.16 16.03
CA SER A 220 48.67 -33.79 16.05
C SER A 220 47.94 -32.89 15.05
N LEU A 221 47.76 -33.36 13.80
CA LEU A 221 47.04 -32.61 12.77
C LEU A 221 45.57 -32.36 13.14
N ASN A 222 44.92 -33.34 13.76
CA ASN A 222 43.57 -33.20 14.30
C ASN A 222 43.49 -32.10 15.36
N SER A 223 44.49 -32.02 16.25
CA SER A 223 44.54 -30.99 17.28
C SER A 223 44.71 -29.57 16.69
N ASP A 224 45.54 -29.44 15.64
CA ASP A 224 45.75 -28.18 14.93
C ASP A 224 44.50 -27.75 14.16
N VAL A 225 43.85 -28.69 13.44
CA VAL A 225 42.59 -28.43 12.74
C VAL A 225 41.52 -27.95 13.72
N ARG A 226 41.34 -28.61 14.87
CA ARG A 226 40.38 -28.17 15.89
C ARG A 226 40.68 -26.76 16.42
N ARG A 227 41.96 -26.41 16.62
CA ARG A 227 42.36 -25.07 17.05
C ARG A 227 41.98 -24.02 16.01
N MET A 228 42.23 -24.30 14.73
CA MET A 228 41.87 -23.41 13.63
C MET A 228 40.35 -23.29 13.44
N GLU A 229 39.60 -24.39 13.61
CA GLU A 229 38.13 -24.36 13.60
C GLU A 229 37.58 -23.47 14.70
N ASN A 230 38.06 -23.65 15.93
CA ASN A 230 37.65 -22.82 17.07
C ASN A 230 37.98 -21.34 16.85
N PHE A 231 39.12 -21.03 16.23
CA PHE A 231 39.48 -19.65 15.86
C PHE A 231 38.48 -19.08 14.84
N VAL A 232 38.20 -19.81 13.75
CA VAL A 232 37.27 -19.36 12.71
C VAL A 232 35.85 -19.19 13.27
N ASP A 233 35.37 -20.11 14.09
CA ASP A 233 34.03 -20.04 14.68
C ASP A 233 33.94 -18.89 15.70
N GLY A 234 34.98 -18.67 16.50
CA GLY A 234 35.08 -17.48 17.36
C GLY A 234 35.03 -16.18 16.58
N ARG A 235 35.69 -16.10 15.41
CA ARG A 235 35.63 -14.93 14.52
C ARG A 235 34.26 -14.76 13.85
N LYS A 236 33.60 -15.85 13.44
CA LYS A 236 32.23 -15.79 12.91
C LYS A 236 31.24 -15.27 13.94
N GLN A 237 31.42 -15.64 15.21
CA GLN A 237 30.61 -15.13 16.31
C GLN A 237 30.91 -13.64 16.57
N PHE A 238 32.18 -13.26 16.62
CA PHE A 238 32.61 -11.87 16.84
C PHE A 238 32.12 -10.91 15.75
N ASP A 239 32.25 -11.30 14.48
CA ASP A 239 31.79 -10.50 13.34
C ASP A 239 30.26 -10.63 13.08
N GLY A 240 29.53 -11.31 13.97
CA GLY A 240 28.06 -11.34 13.98
C GLY A 240 27.39 -12.24 12.95
N LEU A 241 28.15 -13.07 12.22
CA LEU A 241 27.60 -14.02 11.24
C LEU A 241 26.66 -15.04 11.89
N LEU A 242 26.96 -15.47 13.13
CA LEU A 242 26.17 -16.47 13.85
C LEU A 242 24.95 -15.88 14.57
N SER A 243 24.91 -14.55 14.75
CA SER A 243 23.79 -13.84 15.37
C SER A 243 22.68 -13.47 14.39
N GLU A 244 23.00 -13.27 13.11
CA GLU A 244 22.02 -12.99 12.06
C GLU A 244 21.31 -14.28 11.63
N ARG A 245 20.17 -14.55 12.26
CA ARG A 245 19.30 -15.67 11.90
C ARG A 245 18.14 -15.20 11.03
N LEU A 246 17.75 -16.06 10.09
CA LEU A 246 16.53 -15.84 9.32
C LEU A 246 15.34 -15.73 10.27
N TYR A 247 14.47 -14.75 10.03
CA TYR A 247 13.25 -14.57 10.79
C TYR A 247 12.41 -15.84 10.77
N THR A 248 11.93 -16.23 11.94
CA THR A 248 10.93 -17.31 12.07
C THR A 248 9.60 -16.86 11.47
N GLY A 249 8.73 -17.81 11.08
CA GLY A 249 7.40 -17.50 10.54
C GLY A 249 6.60 -16.54 11.43
N LYS A 250 6.62 -16.75 12.75
CA LYS A 250 5.95 -15.88 13.73
C LYS A 250 6.50 -14.45 13.77
N GLN A 251 7.82 -14.28 13.65
CA GLN A 251 8.45 -12.96 13.59
C GLN A 251 8.08 -12.23 12.29
N LEU A 252 8.06 -12.97 11.17
CA LEU A 252 7.61 -12.45 9.87
C LEU A 252 6.14 -12.00 9.91
N ASP A 253 5.28 -12.81 10.54
CA ASP A 253 3.87 -12.48 10.74
C ASP A 253 3.71 -11.20 11.58
N SER A 254 4.49 -11.06 12.65
CA SER A 254 4.49 -9.84 13.46
C SER A 254 4.96 -8.61 12.67
N LEU A 255 6.06 -8.72 11.92
CA LEU A 255 6.60 -7.61 11.12
C LEU A 255 5.61 -7.16 10.04
N THR A 256 5.03 -8.10 9.30
CA THR A 256 4.02 -7.78 8.27
C THR A 256 2.71 -7.25 8.84
N ASN A 257 2.37 -7.66 10.06
CA ASN A 257 1.26 -7.09 10.80
C ASN A 257 1.54 -5.70 11.36
N ILE A 258 2.78 -5.26 11.51
CA ILE A 258 3.12 -3.89 11.96
C ILE A 258 3.48 -2.99 10.77
N ALA A 259 3.78 -3.58 9.60
CA ALA A 259 4.10 -2.86 8.36
C ALA A 259 3.15 -1.67 8.13
N GLY A 260 3.76 -0.50 8.02
CA GLY A 260 3.09 0.79 7.85
C GLY A 260 2.53 0.98 6.45
N PHE A 261 1.91 2.14 6.21
CA PHE A 261 1.29 2.45 4.92
C PHE A 261 2.28 2.40 3.74
N ALA A 262 3.50 2.92 3.92
CA ALA A 262 4.52 2.97 2.86
C ALA A 262 4.96 1.57 2.41
N ASP A 263 5.29 0.67 3.36
CA ASP A 263 5.67 -0.72 3.07
C ASP A 263 4.56 -1.47 2.32
N ARG A 264 3.31 -1.27 2.74
CA ARG A 264 2.13 -1.87 2.11
C ARG A 264 1.93 -1.34 0.69
N ASN A 265 2.10 -0.04 0.48
CA ASN A 265 1.98 0.57 -0.84
C ASN A 265 3.10 0.12 -1.79
N TRP A 266 4.33 0.00 -1.28
CA TRP A 266 5.43 -0.57 -2.04
C TRP A 266 5.13 -2.02 -2.45
N ALA A 267 4.67 -2.84 -1.50
CA ALA A 267 4.31 -4.23 -1.76
C ALA A 267 3.14 -4.38 -2.74
N LEU A 268 2.14 -3.49 -2.70
CA LEU A 268 1.05 -3.45 -3.68
C LEU A 268 1.58 -3.19 -5.09
N GLY A 269 2.51 -2.24 -5.25
CA GLY A 269 3.18 -2.02 -6.53
C GLY A 269 3.95 -3.26 -7.01
N GLN A 270 4.61 -3.94 -6.08
CA GLN A 270 5.40 -5.13 -6.37
C GLN A 270 4.56 -6.36 -6.75
N LEU A 271 3.26 -6.41 -6.39
CA LEU A 271 2.36 -7.48 -6.81
C LEU A 271 2.23 -7.59 -8.34
N SER A 272 2.43 -6.47 -9.05
CA SER A 272 2.42 -6.45 -10.52
C SER A 272 3.66 -7.10 -11.16
N PHE A 273 4.60 -7.61 -10.37
CA PHE A 273 5.83 -8.24 -10.84
C PHE A 273 5.99 -9.68 -10.33
N ASN A 274 6.34 -10.58 -11.24
CA ASN A 274 6.72 -11.95 -10.91
C ASN A 274 8.12 -12.02 -10.31
N THR A 275 8.46 -13.18 -9.73
CA THR A 275 9.79 -13.46 -9.18
C THR A 275 10.92 -13.28 -10.19
N ASN A 276 10.62 -13.43 -11.48
CA ASN A 276 11.59 -13.35 -12.57
C ASN A 276 11.75 -11.92 -13.11
N GLY A 277 11.13 -10.92 -12.46
CA GLY A 277 11.17 -9.51 -12.89
C GLY A 277 10.24 -9.18 -14.06
N THR A 278 9.57 -10.18 -14.65
CA THR A 278 8.52 -9.96 -15.65
C THR A 278 7.26 -9.41 -15.01
N ARG A 279 6.52 -8.55 -15.73
CA ARG A 279 5.25 -8.03 -15.23
C ARG A 279 4.22 -9.15 -15.24
N ASP A 280 3.59 -9.38 -14.11
CA ASP A 280 2.38 -10.18 -14.06
C ASP A 280 1.22 -9.31 -14.55
N SER A 281 0.94 -9.41 -15.85
CA SER A 281 -0.13 -8.64 -16.50
C SER A 281 -1.50 -8.93 -15.88
N THR A 282 -1.72 -10.13 -15.32
CA THR A 282 -3.01 -10.50 -14.73
C THR A 282 -3.24 -9.76 -13.42
N THR A 283 -2.28 -9.83 -12.49
CA THR A 283 -2.36 -9.12 -11.21
C THR A 283 -2.29 -7.60 -11.41
N ALA A 284 -1.45 -7.12 -12.34
CA ALA A 284 -1.38 -5.68 -12.65
C ALA A 284 -2.71 -5.14 -13.18
N LEU A 285 -3.38 -5.89 -14.06
CA LEU A 285 -4.68 -5.53 -14.59
C LEU A 285 -5.74 -5.59 -13.48
N ALA A 286 -5.71 -6.62 -12.61
CA ALA A 286 -6.65 -6.72 -11.49
C ALA A 286 -6.54 -5.52 -10.52
N VAL A 287 -5.33 -5.14 -10.12
CA VAL A 287 -5.10 -3.96 -9.26
C VAL A 287 -5.59 -2.68 -9.96
N SER A 288 -5.24 -2.51 -11.24
CA SER A 288 -5.65 -1.33 -12.01
C SER A 288 -7.16 -1.28 -12.23
N PHE A 289 -7.80 -2.43 -12.47
CA PHE A 289 -9.25 -2.55 -12.67
C PHE A 289 -10.02 -2.16 -11.41
N ILE A 290 -9.57 -2.61 -10.24
CA ILE A 290 -10.18 -2.22 -8.96
C ILE A 290 -10.02 -0.72 -8.71
N GLY A 291 -8.85 -0.14 -8.99
CA GLY A 291 -8.64 1.30 -8.88
C GLY A 291 -9.57 2.09 -9.81
N LEU A 292 -9.69 1.67 -11.07
CA LEU A 292 -10.62 2.26 -12.05
C LEU A 292 -12.08 2.08 -11.63
N LEU A 293 -12.45 0.97 -11.01
CA LEU A 293 -13.80 0.72 -10.49
C LEU A 293 -14.17 1.73 -9.39
N PHE A 294 -13.26 2.03 -8.47
CA PHE A 294 -13.51 3.04 -7.44
C PHE A 294 -13.61 4.44 -8.03
N ILE A 295 -12.72 4.80 -8.96
CA ILE A 295 -12.82 6.07 -9.70
C ILE A 295 -14.16 6.17 -10.43
N PHE A 296 -14.63 5.08 -11.03
CA PHE A 296 -15.93 5.02 -11.68
C PHE A 296 -17.08 5.24 -10.68
N PHE A 297 -17.02 4.60 -9.51
CA PHE A 297 -18.01 4.81 -8.45
C PHE A 297 -18.04 6.24 -7.92
N GLU A 298 -16.90 6.90 -7.79
CA GLU A 298 -16.83 8.32 -7.42
C GLU A 298 -17.42 9.23 -8.51
N CYS A 299 -17.32 8.83 -9.79
CA CYS A 299 -17.93 9.57 -10.89
C CYS A 299 -19.42 9.25 -11.11
N LEU A 300 -19.97 8.20 -10.48
CA LEU A 300 -21.35 7.76 -10.68
C LEU A 300 -22.39 8.86 -10.41
N PRO A 301 -22.32 9.64 -9.30
CA PRO A 301 -23.32 10.69 -9.06
C PRO A 301 -23.43 11.69 -10.21
N VAL A 302 -22.28 12.10 -10.77
CA VAL A 302 -22.21 13.02 -11.91
C VAL A 302 -22.75 12.36 -13.17
N PHE A 303 -22.31 11.13 -13.48
CA PHE A 303 -22.78 10.40 -14.67
C PHE A 303 -24.28 10.14 -14.62
N VAL A 304 -24.82 9.67 -13.50
CA VAL A 304 -26.25 9.41 -13.34
C VAL A 304 -27.05 10.71 -13.48
N LYS A 305 -26.58 11.83 -12.91
CA LYS A 305 -27.25 13.13 -13.05
C LYS A 305 -27.25 13.61 -14.51
N MET A 306 -26.14 13.47 -15.22
CA MET A 306 -26.01 13.85 -16.63
C MET A 306 -26.81 12.96 -17.58
N MET A 307 -26.81 11.64 -17.35
CA MET A 307 -27.54 10.67 -18.17
C MET A 307 -29.05 10.73 -17.95
N SER A 308 -29.50 11.14 -16.77
CA SER A 308 -30.93 11.27 -16.51
C SER A 308 -31.55 12.28 -17.49
N SER A 309 -32.79 12.07 -17.92
CA SER A 309 -33.52 13.04 -18.73
C SER A 309 -34.04 14.20 -17.86
N ARG A 310 -34.44 15.30 -18.50
CA ARG A 310 -35.09 16.41 -17.83
C ARG A 310 -36.54 16.01 -17.50
N GLY A 311 -36.90 16.08 -16.23
CA GLY A 311 -38.20 15.62 -15.72
C GLY A 311 -39.18 16.75 -15.36
N PRO A 312 -40.42 16.40 -14.97
CA PRO A 312 -41.41 17.35 -14.45
C PRO A 312 -40.90 18.15 -13.24
N TYR A 313 -40.15 17.50 -12.34
CA TYR A 313 -39.48 18.16 -11.22
C TYR A 313 -38.54 19.27 -11.70
N ASP A 314 -37.67 19.00 -12.68
CA ASP A 314 -36.68 19.97 -13.17
C ASP A 314 -37.38 21.22 -13.75
N ARG A 315 -38.52 21.05 -14.43
CA ARG A 315 -39.34 22.17 -14.94
C ARG A 315 -40.03 22.95 -13.83
N SER A 316 -40.55 22.27 -12.81
CA SER A 316 -41.21 22.94 -11.69
C SER A 316 -40.24 23.79 -10.86
N VAL A 317 -38.98 23.33 -10.70
CA VAL A 317 -37.90 24.09 -10.05
C VAL A 317 -37.54 25.31 -10.90
N GLU A 318 -37.39 25.14 -12.21
CA GLU A 318 -37.13 26.26 -13.12
C GLU A 318 -38.23 27.33 -13.06
N ASN A 319 -39.51 26.93 -13.12
CA ASN A 319 -40.62 27.88 -13.03
C ASN A 319 -40.61 28.66 -11.70
N LEU A 320 -40.25 27.99 -10.59
CA LEU A 320 -40.09 28.64 -9.28
C LEU A 320 -38.94 29.65 -9.30
N GLU A 321 -37.78 29.25 -9.81
CA GLU A 321 -36.60 30.14 -9.94
C GLU A 321 -36.91 31.34 -10.83
N THR A 322 -37.53 31.14 -12.00
CA THR A 322 -37.92 32.22 -12.92
C THR A 322 -38.92 33.17 -12.29
N SER A 323 -39.93 32.65 -11.59
CA SER A 323 -40.92 33.49 -10.89
C SER A 323 -40.27 34.33 -9.80
N GLN A 324 -39.31 33.77 -9.04
CA GLN A 324 -38.59 34.47 -7.98
C GLN A 324 -37.62 35.52 -8.52
N MET A 325 -36.92 35.22 -9.61
CA MET A 325 -36.06 36.19 -10.30
C MET A 325 -36.90 37.37 -10.80
N HIS A 326 -38.03 37.10 -11.46
CA HIS A 326 -38.91 38.16 -11.97
C HIS A 326 -39.49 39.03 -10.83
N SER A 327 -39.92 38.44 -9.71
CA SER A 327 -40.37 39.25 -8.56
C SER A 327 -39.24 40.10 -7.99
N SER A 328 -38.04 39.54 -7.85
CA SER A 328 -36.87 40.28 -7.36
C SER A 328 -36.46 41.42 -8.28
N GLU A 329 -36.57 41.23 -9.60
CA GLU A 329 -36.33 42.30 -10.58
C GLU A 329 -37.36 43.42 -10.44
N LYS A 330 -38.64 43.08 -10.26
CA LYS A 330 -39.70 44.08 -10.05
C LYS A 330 -39.55 44.86 -8.75
N ASP A 331 -39.17 44.21 -7.66
CA ASP A 331 -38.90 44.87 -6.39
C ASP A 331 -37.71 45.83 -6.51
N ARG A 332 -36.63 45.41 -7.19
CA ARG A 332 -35.48 46.27 -7.47
C ARG A 332 -35.87 47.49 -8.32
N ASP A 333 -36.65 47.28 -9.38
CA ASP A 333 -37.07 48.36 -10.26
C ASP A 333 -37.96 49.36 -9.51
N PHE A 334 -38.85 48.88 -8.63
CA PHE A 334 -39.64 49.72 -7.72
C PHE A 334 -38.76 50.53 -6.76
N GLU A 335 -37.76 49.93 -6.12
CA GLU A 335 -36.83 50.65 -5.23
C GLU A 335 -36.02 51.73 -5.97
N ILE A 336 -35.58 51.44 -7.19
CA ILE A 336 -34.90 52.42 -8.05
C ILE A 336 -35.83 53.60 -8.36
N GLU A 337 -37.06 53.32 -8.82
CA GLU A 337 -38.03 54.35 -9.19
C GLU A 337 -38.42 55.24 -7.98
N VAL A 338 -38.63 54.64 -6.81
CA VAL A 338 -38.88 55.38 -5.57
C VAL A 338 -37.68 56.26 -5.18
N THR A 339 -36.46 55.72 -5.27
CA THR A 339 -35.23 56.46 -4.94
C THR A 339 -35.04 57.64 -5.89
N ASP A 340 -35.22 57.44 -7.19
CA ASP A 340 -35.12 58.47 -8.21
C ASP A 340 -36.18 59.56 -8.02
N GLY A 341 -37.42 59.17 -7.69
CA GLY A 341 -38.51 60.11 -7.40
C GLY A 341 -38.26 60.98 -6.17
N VAL A 342 -37.75 60.39 -5.08
CA VAL A 342 -37.38 61.12 -3.85
C VAL A 342 -36.18 62.02 -4.09
N TYR A 343 -35.16 61.53 -4.82
CA TYR A 343 -33.98 62.32 -5.15
C TYR A 343 -34.33 63.51 -6.04
N GLY A 344 -35.13 63.30 -7.08
CA GLY A 344 -35.61 64.36 -7.96
C GLY A 344 -36.36 65.46 -7.20
N THR A 345 -37.26 65.06 -6.30
CA THR A 345 -38.00 66.00 -5.44
C THR A 345 -37.05 66.76 -4.51
N ARG A 346 -36.10 66.07 -3.86
CA ARG A 346 -35.11 66.67 -2.96
C ARG A 346 -34.21 67.69 -3.67
N VAL A 347 -33.78 67.40 -4.89
CA VAL A 347 -32.99 68.31 -5.73
C VAL A 347 -33.82 69.54 -6.11
N ALA A 348 -35.07 69.34 -6.55
CA ALA A 348 -35.97 70.44 -6.89
C ALA A 348 -36.21 71.38 -5.71
N THR A 349 -36.53 70.83 -4.52
CA THR A 349 -36.73 71.62 -3.29
C THR A 349 -35.45 72.35 -2.87
N ALA A 350 -34.27 71.74 -3.02
CA ALA A 350 -33.00 72.39 -2.70
C ALA A 350 -32.69 73.55 -3.66
N ILE A 351 -32.94 73.38 -4.96
CA ILE A 351 -32.78 74.44 -5.97
C ILE A 351 -33.72 75.60 -5.67
N GLU A 352 -34.99 75.33 -5.37
CA GLU A 352 -35.99 76.36 -5.05
C GLU A 352 -35.58 77.17 -3.82
N LYS A 353 -35.17 76.48 -2.74
CA LYS A 353 -34.65 77.13 -1.53
C LYS A 353 -33.41 78.00 -1.80
N GLN A 354 -32.53 77.56 -2.68
CA GLN A 354 -31.34 78.31 -3.06
C GLN A 354 -31.68 79.53 -3.93
N LYS A 355 -32.65 79.43 -4.83
CA LYS A 355 -33.19 80.57 -5.60
C LYS A 355 -33.85 81.61 -4.69
N GLU A 356 -34.67 81.20 -3.72
CA GLU A 356 -35.26 82.13 -2.74
C GLU A 356 -34.20 82.88 -1.94
N THR A 357 -33.12 82.19 -1.57
CA THR A 357 -32.01 82.81 -0.82
C THR A 357 -31.27 83.85 -1.67
N LEU A 358 -31.07 83.56 -2.97
CA LEU A 358 -30.43 84.49 -3.91
C LEU A 358 -31.30 85.70 -4.29
N THR A 359 -32.63 85.58 -4.22
CA THR A 359 -33.56 86.68 -4.56
C THR A 359 -33.80 87.64 -3.39
N LYS A 360 -33.35 87.27 -2.17
CA LYS A 360 -33.42 88.10 -0.95
C LYS A 360 -32.14 88.91 -0.70
N LEU A 361 -31.10 88.72 -1.51
CA LEU A 361 -29.92 89.59 -1.61
C LEU A 361 -30.18 90.67 -2.67
#